data_AF-A0A1H3XYW7-F1
#
_entry.id   AF-A0A1H3XYW7-F1
#
_cell.length_a   1.000
_cell.length_b   1.000
_cell.length_c   1.000
_cell.angle_alpha   90.00
_cell.angle_beta   90.00
_cell.angle_gamma   90.00
#
_symmetry.space_group_name_H-M   'P 1'
#
loop_
_entity.id
_entity.type
_entity.pdbx_description
1 polymer ?
#
loop_
_entity_poly.entity_id
_entity_poly.type
_entity_poly.pdbx_seq_one_letter_code
_entity_poly.pdbx_strand_id
1 'polypeptide(L)'
;MAAVAAIHPYLKQLNTAVLAISTDSVYAHKVFTETSPSASQVTFPLVSDRTHSISKAYRAFNPKTGAAFRVTTIIDPEGIIAAKLVNPPEVGRIVPEILRLIQGIQYGRRTGEGVPANWVPGQPGIKRDLSMIGKI
;
A
#
# COMPACT_ATOMS: atom_id res chain seq x y z
N MET A 1 -7.37 -9.53 0.14
CA MET A 1 -6.01 -10.03 -0.17
C MET A 1 -5.89 -10.47 -1.61
N ALA A 2 -6.81 -11.30 -2.13
CA ALA A 2 -6.88 -11.69 -3.55
C ALA A 2 -6.62 -10.55 -4.55
N ALA A 3 -7.27 -9.39 -4.39
CA ALA A 3 -7.09 -8.26 -5.31
C ALA A 3 -5.64 -7.72 -5.33
N VAL A 4 -4.94 -7.70 -4.20
CA VAL A 4 -3.52 -7.31 -4.14
C VAL A 4 -2.64 -8.43 -4.70
N ALA A 5 -2.99 -9.69 -4.45
CA ALA A 5 -2.28 -10.83 -5.03
C ALA A 5 -2.32 -10.82 -6.57
N ALA A 6 -3.46 -10.43 -7.15
CA ALA A 6 -3.62 -10.29 -8.60
C ALA A 6 -2.65 -9.26 -9.21
N ILE A 7 -2.30 -8.20 -8.48
CA ILE A 7 -1.35 -7.18 -8.96
C ILE A 7 0.09 -7.38 -8.47
N HIS A 8 0.34 -8.38 -7.63
CA HIS A 8 1.66 -8.63 -7.05
C HIS A 8 2.77 -8.76 -8.10
N PRO A 9 2.56 -9.39 -9.29
CA PRO A 9 3.56 -9.40 -10.35
C PRO A 9 3.97 -8.00 -10.83
N TYR A 10 3.02 -7.07 -10.98
CA TYR A 10 3.31 -5.70 -11.38
C TYR A 10 4.06 -4.93 -10.28
N LEU A 11 3.71 -5.15 -9.01
CA LEU A 11 4.44 -4.57 -7.88
C LEU A 11 5.89 -5.05 -7.84
N LYS A 12 6.15 -6.33 -8.13
CA LYS A 12 7.51 -6.86 -8.25
C LYS A 12 8.30 -6.21 -9.38
N GLN A 13 7.67 -5.97 -10.54
CA GLN A 13 8.31 -5.26 -11.66
C GLN A 13 8.68 -3.81 -11.30
N LEU A 14 7.92 -3.19 -10.39
CA LEU A 14 8.22 -1.88 -9.82
C LEU A 14 9.18 -1.96 -8.62
N ASN A 15 9.89 -3.06 -8.41
CA ASN A 15 10.78 -3.27 -7.26
C ASN A 15 10.10 -2.96 -5.90
N THR A 16 8.82 -3.33 -5.76
CA THR A 16 8.00 -3.06 -4.57
C THR A 16 7.61 -4.36 -3.89
N ALA A 17 8.01 -4.52 -2.62
CA ALA A 17 7.58 -5.63 -1.78
C ALA A 17 6.22 -5.34 -1.12
N VAL A 18 5.47 -6.41 -0.84
CA VAL A 18 4.16 -6.33 -0.15
C VAL A 18 4.25 -7.09 1.16
N LEU A 19 3.73 -6.47 2.24
CA LEU A 19 3.48 -7.14 3.52
C LEU A 19 2.01 -6.95 3.87
N ALA A 20 1.29 -8.06 4.10
CA ALA A 20 -0.04 -8.00 4.67
C ALA A 20 0.04 -8.30 6.16
N ILE A 21 -0.53 -7.43 6.98
CA ILE A 21 -0.35 -7.45 8.43
C ILE A 21 -1.71 -7.51 9.09
N SER A 22 -1.89 -8.40 10.06
CA SER A 22 -3.05 -8.42 10.94
C SER A 22 -2.64 -8.79 12.36
N THR A 23 -3.57 -8.64 13.30
CA THR A 23 -3.38 -9.06 14.70
C THR A 23 -3.62 -10.56 14.93
N ASP A 24 -3.80 -11.34 13.85
CA ASP A 24 -3.93 -12.79 13.91
C ASP A 24 -2.58 -13.47 14.13
N SER A 25 -2.60 -14.74 14.54
CA SER A 25 -1.39 -15.55 14.70
C SER A 25 -0.89 -16.09 13.36
N VAL A 26 0.39 -16.47 13.29
CA VAL A 26 0.94 -17.17 12.12
C VAL A 26 0.22 -18.49 11.81
N TYR A 27 -0.34 -19.15 12.84
CA TYR A 27 -1.14 -20.37 12.66
C TYR A 27 -2.48 -20.08 11.98
N ALA A 28 -3.15 -18.98 12.37
CA ALA A 28 -4.37 -18.54 11.70
C ALA A 28 -4.09 -18.17 10.24
N HIS A 29 -2.97 -17.48 9.97
CA HIS A 29 -2.53 -17.19 8.60
C HIS A 29 -2.32 -18.44 7.76
N LYS A 30 -1.63 -19.45 8.31
CA LYS A 30 -1.42 -20.74 7.63
C LYS A 30 -2.74 -21.41 7.26
N VAL A 31 -3.62 -21.58 8.24
CA VAL A 31 -4.95 -22.18 8.00
C VAL A 31 -5.74 -21.37 6.98
N PHE A 32 -5.71 -20.04 7.07
CA PHE A 32 -6.38 -19.16 6.11
C PHE A 32 -5.86 -19.34 4.68
N THR A 33 -4.54 -19.46 4.50
CA THR A 33 -3.94 -19.71 3.17
C THR A 33 -4.25 -21.10 2.63
N GLU A 34 -4.40 -22.10 3.49
CA GLU A 34 -4.71 -23.48 3.11
C GLU A 34 -6.20 -23.69 2.80
N THR A 35 -7.08 -22.92 3.43
CA THR A 35 -8.54 -23.17 3.37
C THR A 35 -9.32 -22.13 2.57
N SER A 36 -8.83 -20.90 2.43
CA SER A 36 -9.56 -19.84 1.72
C SER A 36 -9.15 -19.76 0.26
N PRO A 37 -10.09 -19.91 -0.70
CA PRO A 37 -9.82 -19.66 -2.12
C PRO A 37 -9.28 -18.24 -2.38
N SER A 38 -9.65 -17.27 -1.53
CA SER A 38 -9.22 -15.88 -1.65
C SER A 38 -7.78 -15.62 -1.19
N ALA A 39 -7.18 -16.58 -0.48
CA ALA A 39 -5.82 -16.52 0.05
C ALA A 39 -4.87 -17.52 -0.59
N SER A 40 -5.38 -18.54 -1.31
CA SER A 40 -4.55 -19.59 -1.94
C SER A 40 -3.56 -19.05 -2.98
N GLN A 41 -3.86 -17.90 -3.60
CA GLN A 41 -3.00 -17.25 -4.59
C GLN A 41 -2.06 -16.18 -3.98
N VAL A 42 -2.06 -16.02 -2.65
CA VAL A 42 -1.23 -15.02 -1.99
C VAL A 42 0.21 -15.51 -1.92
N THR A 43 1.10 -14.75 -2.54
CA THR A 43 2.53 -15.08 -2.68
C THR A 43 3.46 -14.11 -1.94
N PHE A 44 2.89 -13.20 -1.15
CA PHE A 44 3.63 -12.26 -0.30
C PHE A 44 3.44 -12.61 1.19
N PRO A 45 4.36 -12.19 2.08
CA PRO A 45 4.28 -12.51 3.50
C PRO A 45 3.00 -12.02 4.18
N LEU A 46 2.42 -12.89 5.01
CA LEU A 46 1.38 -12.56 5.99
C LEU A 46 2.03 -12.42 7.37
N VAL A 47 2.18 -11.19 7.83
CA VAL A 47 2.83 -10.84 9.09
C VAL A 47 1.81 -10.90 10.23
N SER A 48 2.23 -11.52 11.33
CA SER A 48 1.47 -11.59 12.57
C SER A 48 1.89 -10.45 13.50
N ASP A 49 0.93 -9.63 13.92
CA ASP A 49 1.11 -8.53 14.90
C ASP A 49 0.35 -8.82 16.20
N ARG A 50 0.59 -9.99 16.80
CA ARG A 50 -0.08 -10.41 18.05
C ARG A 50 0.17 -9.51 19.25
N THR A 51 1.29 -8.77 19.23
CA THR A 51 1.63 -7.80 20.29
C THR A 51 0.98 -6.44 20.06
N HIS A 52 0.31 -6.25 18.91
CA HIS A 52 -0.25 -4.99 18.44
C HIS A 52 0.79 -3.87 18.25
N SER A 53 2.08 -4.21 18.27
CA SER A 53 3.18 -3.24 18.20
C SER A 53 3.21 -2.52 16.85
N ILE A 54 3.02 -3.27 15.75
CA ILE A 54 3.07 -2.73 14.39
C ILE A 54 1.83 -1.88 14.14
N SER A 55 0.64 -2.42 14.39
CA SER A 55 -0.62 -1.71 14.20
C SER A 55 -0.70 -0.45 15.05
N LYS A 56 -0.17 -0.43 16.27
CA LYS A 56 -0.06 0.79 17.09
C LYS A 56 0.94 1.79 16.48
N ALA A 57 2.13 1.34 16.11
CA ALA A 57 3.16 2.21 15.51
C ALA A 57 2.66 2.92 14.24
N TYR A 58 1.90 2.20 13.41
CA TYR A 58 1.32 2.74 12.18
C TYR A 58 -0.06 3.40 12.38
N ARG A 59 -0.50 3.62 13.63
CA ARG A 59 -1.82 4.20 13.96
C ARG A 59 -2.97 3.51 13.21
N ALA A 60 -2.90 2.19 13.13
CA ALA A 60 -3.87 1.31 12.49
C ALA A 60 -4.61 0.44 13.51
N PHE A 61 -4.20 0.40 14.79
CA PHE A 61 -4.84 -0.43 15.80
C PHE A 61 -6.21 0.12 16.24
N ASN A 62 -7.24 -0.73 16.25
CA ASN A 62 -8.54 -0.43 16.84
C ASN A 62 -8.62 -1.02 18.27
N PRO A 63 -8.56 -0.19 19.33
CA PRO A 63 -8.55 -0.69 20.70
C PRO A 63 -9.89 -1.29 21.14
N LYS A 64 -10.99 -0.99 20.44
CA LYS A 64 -12.31 -1.54 20.77
C LYS A 64 -12.46 -2.98 20.31
N THR A 65 -11.84 -3.35 19.20
CA THR A 65 -11.99 -4.68 18.59
C THR A 65 -10.75 -5.56 18.69
N GLY A 66 -9.58 -4.97 18.97
CA GLY A 66 -8.30 -5.68 18.91
C GLY A 66 -7.82 -5.98 17.48
N ALA A 67 -8.54 -5.51 16.46
CA ALA A 67 -8.17 -5.66 15.06
C ALA A 67 -7.48 -4.39 14.53
N ALA A 68 -6.89 -4.47 13.34
CA ALA A 68 -6.41 -3.29 12.63
C ALA A 68 -7.52 -2.67 11.76
N PHE A 69 -7.56 -1.34 11.68
CA PHE A 69 -8.23 -0.59 10.61
C PHE A 69 -7.63 -0.96 9.25
N ARG A 70 -8.39 -0.72 8.17
CA ARG A 70 -7.92 -0.96 6.80
C ARG A 70 -6.96 0.14 6.38
N VAL A 71 -5.68 -0.03 6.72
CA VAL A 71 -4.62 0.92 6.39
C VAL A 71 -3.70 0.32 5.33
N THR A 72 -3.42 1.09 4.28
CA THR A 72 -2.33 0.83 3.33
C THR A 72 -1.29 1.91 3.50
N THR A 73 -0.05 1.50 3.78
CA THR A 73 1.10 2.41 3.91
C THR A 73 2.09 2.08 2.81
N ILE A 74 2.51 3.09 2.05
CA ILE A 74 3.57 2.99 1.05
C ILE A 74 4.81 3.61 1.68
N ILE A 75 5.88 2.83 1.76
CA ILE A 75 7.16 3.20 2.37
C ILE A 75 8.19 3.23 1.25
N ASP A 76 8.97 4.30 1.18
CA ASP A 76 10.05 4.44 0.20
C ASP A 76 11.33 3.71 0.64
N PRO A 77 12.35 3.61 -0.22
CA PRO A 77 13.60 2.92 0.10
C PRO A 77 14.38 3.50 1.28
N GLU A 78 14.14 4.76 1.66
CA GLU A 78 14.75 5.40 2.83
C GLU A 78 13.97 5.13 4.12
N GLY A 79 12.89 4.35 4.06
CA GLY A 79 12.06 4.01 5.20
C GLY A 79 11.04 5.11 5.56
N ILE A 80 10.82 6.08 4.67
CA ILE A 80 9.88 7.18 4.89
C ILE A 80 8.51 6.80 4.33
N ILE A 81 7.46 7.12 5.08
CA ILE A 81 6.08 6.92 4.62
C ILE A 81 5.79 7.95 3.51
N ALA A 82 5.71 7.48 2.27
CA ALA A 82 5.43 8.30 1.10
C ALA A 82 3.92 8.51 0.88
N ALA A 83 3.09 7.53 1.27
CA ALA A 83 1.64 7.65 1.23
C ALA A 83 0.96 6.76 2.26
N LYS A 84 -0.22 7.18 2.73
CA LYS A 84 -1.04 6.42 3.66
C LYS A 84 -2.52 6.57 3.33
N LEU A 85 -3.21 5.45 3.14
CA LEU A 85 -4.64 5.40 2.88
C LEU A 85 -5.32 4.67 4.03
N VAL A 86 -6.39 5.26 4.55
CA VAL A 86 -7.20 4.68 5.63
C VAL A 86 -8.62 4.54 5.12
N ASN A 87 -9.10 3.30 5.05
CA ASN A 87 -10.48 2.99 4.68
C ASN A 87 -11.26 2.56 5.93
N PRO A 88 -12.55 2.91 6.03
CA PRO A 88 -13.40 2.37 7.07
C PRO A 88 -13.67 0.87 6.82
N PRO A 89 -14.14 0.11 7.84
CA PRO A 89 -14.33 -1.34 7.75
C PRO A 89 -15.21 -1.80 6.58
N GLU A 90 -16.21 -1.02 6.23
CA GLU A 90 -17.23 -1.30 5.21
C GLU A 90 -16.77 -0.98 3.77
N VAL A 91 -15.67 -0.23 3.60
CA VAL A 91 -15.16 0.16 2.27
C VAL A 91 -13.87 -0.58 1.94
N GLY A 92 -13.86 -1.24 0.78
CA GLY A 92 -12.69 -1.89 0.22
C GLY A 92 -11.63 -0.89 -0.28
N ARG A 93 -10.39 -1.37 -0.42
CA ARG A 93 -9.31 -0.59 -1.05
C ARG A 93 -9.46 -0.60 -2.57
N ILE A 94 -9.02 0.46 -3.20
CA ILE A 94 -8.87 0.54 -4.66
C ILE A 94 -7.44 0.14 -5.06
N VAL A 95 -7.30 -1.10 -5.52
CA VAL A 95 -5.98 -1.67 -5.84
C VAL A 95 -5.26 -0.96 -7.01
N PRO A 96 -5.95 -0.58 -8.10
CA PRO A 96 -5.33 0.22 -9.16
C PRO A 96 -4.74 1.54 -8.66
N GLU A 97 -5.38 2.18 -7.67
CA GLU A 97 -4.86 3.42 -7.09
C GLU A 97 -3.57 3.20 -6.29
N ILE A 98 -3.46 2.07 -5.58
CA ILE A 98 -2.21 1.71 -4.89
C ILE A 98 -1.07 1.58 -5.92
N LEU A 99 -1.33 0.89 -7.04
CA LEU A 99 -0.35 0.75 -8.12
C LEU A 99 0.01 2.10 -8.74
N ARG A 100 -0.99 2.94 -9.04
CA ARG A 100 -0.81 4.29 -9.59
C ARG A 100 0.01 5.19 -8.67
N LEU A 101 -0.24 5.14 -7.35
CA LEU A 101 0.52 5.90 -6.36
C LEU A 101 1.99 5.47 -6.34
N ILE A 102 2.27 4.17 -6.35
CA ILE A 102 3.65 3.66 -6.39
C ILE A 102 4.36 4.14 -7.66
N GLN A 103 3.70 4.02 -8.81
CA GLN A 103 4.25 4.49 -10.09
C GLN A 103 4.49 6.00 -10.10
N GLY A 104 3.56 6.79 -9.56
CA GLY A 104 3.69 8.24 -9.44
C GLY A 104 4.83 8.65 -8.52
N ILE A 105 4.94 8.02 -7.35
CA ILE A 105 6.04 8.26 -6.40
C ILE A 105 7.39 7.97 -7.08
N GLN A 106 7.52 6.83 -7.75
CA GLN A 106 8.75 6.48 -8.46
C GLN A 106 9.03 7.43 -9.63
N TYR A 107 7.99 7.84 -10.37
CA TYR A 107 8.12 8.82 -11.45
C TYR A 107 8.68 10.15 -10.93
N GLY A 108 8.04 10.75 -9.94
CA GLY A 108 8.46 12.05 -9.39
C GLY A 108 9.88 12.01 -8.79
N ARG A 109 10.26 10.88 -8.18
CA ARG A 109 11.64 10.68 -7.70
C ARG A 109 12.66 10.57 -8.83
N ARG A 110 12.31 9.88 -9.92
CA ARG A 110 13.21 9.70 -11.07
C ARG A 110 13.36 10.97 -11.90
N THR A 111 12.31 11.76 -12.06
CA THR A 111 12.31 12.94 -12.95
C THR A 111 12.53 14.26 -12.22
N GLY A 112 12.27 14.31 -10.90
CA GLY A 112 12.20 15.57 -10.15
C GLY A 112 10.93 16.39 -10.43
N GLU A 113 10.03 15.88 -11.25
CA GLU A 113 8.77 16.55 -11.60
C GLU A 113 7.67 16.28 -10.56
N GLY A 114 6.69 17.17 -10.50
CA GLY A 114 5.43 16.97 -9.79
C GLY A 114 4.52 16.00 -10.53
N VAL A 115 3.70 15.28 -9.75
CA VAL A 115 2.71 14.33 -10.26
C VAL A 115 1.33 14.96 -10.09
N PRO A 116 0.67 15.44 -11.16
CA PRO A 116 -0.61 16.13 -11.06
C PRO A 116 -1.74 15.25 -10.53
N ALA A 117 -2.85 15.89 -10.15
CA ALA A 117 -4.10 15.20 -9.88
C ALA A 117 -4.51 14.34 -11.08
N ASN A 118 -5.05 13.14 -10.82
CA ASN A 118 -5.45 12.16 -11.83
C ASN A 118 -4.31 11.67 -12.76
N TRP A 119 -3.05 11.95 -12.44
CA TRP A 119 -1.93 11.46 -13.23
C TRP A 119 -1.92 9.93 -13.32
N VAL A 120 -1.74 9.40 -14.53
CA VAL A 120 -1.52 7.97 -14.81
C VAL A 120 -0.23 7.75 -15.62
N PRO A 121 0.38 6.56 -15.56
CA PRO A 121 1.60 6.27 -16.32
C PRO A 121 1.49 6.64 -17.80
N GLY A 122 2.52 7.30 -18.32
CA GLY A 122 2.57 7.80 -19.69
C GLY A 122 2.17 9.27 -19.86
N GLN A 123 1.53 9.88 -18.85
CA GLN A 123 1.25 11.32 -18.85
C GLN A 123 2.46 12.15 -18.42
N PRO A 124 2.59 13.39 -18.92
CA PRO A 124 3.64 14.30 -18.48
C PRO A 124 3.47 14.70 -17.01
N GLY A 125 4.58 14.95 -16.32
CA GLY A 125 4.60 15.58 -15.02
C GLY A 125 4.54 17.11 -15.13
N ILE A 126 4.73 17.77 -13.98
CA ILE A 126 4.76 19.22 -13.87
C ILE A 126 6.15 19.66 -13.39
N LYS A 127 6.79 20.60 -14.08
CA LYS A 127 8.06 21.17 -13.62
C LYS A 127 7.89 21.89 -12.29
N ARG A 128 8.80 21.64 -11.36
CA ARG A 128 8.79 22.19 -9.99
C ARG A 128 9.77 23.36 -9.85
N ASP A 129 9.67 24.34 -10.76
CA ASP A 129 10.51 25.53 -10.72
C ASP A 129 9.69 26.80 -10.43
N LEU A 130 10.38 27.84 -9.94
CA LEU A 130 9.75 29.09 -9.50
C LEU A 130 8.95 29.79 -10.62
N SER A 131 9.31 29.57 -11.89
CA SER A 131 8.63 30.22 -13.00
C SER A 131 7.21 29.69 -13.23
N MET A 132 6.87 28.53 -12.66
CA MET A 132 5.57 27.88 -12.78
C MET A 132 4.55 28.32 -11.71
N ILE A 133 4.97 29.09 -10.70
CA ILE A 133 4.08 29.54 -9.61
C ILE A 133 2.95 30.41 -10.20
N GLY A 134 1.70 30.01 -9.95
CA GLY A 134 0.50 30.73 -10.39
C GLY A 134 0.12 30.55 -11.87
N LYS A 135 0.76 29.62 -12.58
CA LYS A 135 0.55 29.39 -14.04
C LYS A 135 -0.09 28.05 -14.38
N ILE A 136 -0.46 27.26 -13.36
CA ILE A 136 -0.98 25.90 -13.47
C ILE A 136 -2.32 25.83 -12.73
#